data_AF-A0A377LVN8-F1
#
_entry.id   AF-A0A377LVN8-F1
#
_cell.length_a   1.000
_cell.length_b   1.000
_cell.length_c   1.000
_cell.angle_alpha   90.00
_cell.angle_beta   90.00
_cell.angle_gamma   90.00
#
_symmetry.space_group_name_H-M   'P 1'
#
loop_
_entity.id
_entity.type
_entity.pdbx_description
1 polymer ?
#
loop_
_entity_poly.entity_id
_entity_poly.type
_entity_poly.pdbx_seq_one_letter_code
_entity_poly.pdbx_strand_id
1 'polypeptide(L)' 'MKTLSILTAGLLAMSASAFAQSETSVVLVHGAFADGSSWNKVISLLQKRHTEVIAVQLPADLTKR' A
#
# COMPACT_ATOMS: atom_id res chain seq x y z
N MET A 1 -18.18 57.23 -6.83
CA MET A 1 -17.17 56.39 -7.51
C MET A 1 -15.97 56.28 -6.60
N LYS A 2 -15.38 55.08 -6.46
CA LYS A 2 -14.17 54.74 -5.66
C LYS A 2 -14.52 54.47 -4.18
N THR A 3 -14.26 53.32 -3.56
CA THR A 3 -13.25 52.28 -3.80
C THR A 3 -13.76 50.90 -3.39
N LEU A 4 -13.53 49.94 -4.30
CA LEU A 4 -13.62 48.49 -4.11
C LEU A 4 -12.41 47.95 -3.33
N SER A 5 -12.59 46.72 -2.84
CA SER A 5 -11.54 45.72 -2.55
C SER A 5 -10.72 45.88 -1.29
N ILE A 6 -11.22 45.30 -0.20
CA ILE A 6 -10.36 44.71 0.83
C ILE A 6 -11.03 43.39 1.27
N LEU A 7 -10.74 42.27 0.59
CA LEU A 7 -10.76 40.92 1.17
C LEU A 7 -10.25 39.90 0.14
N THR A 8 -8.93 39.81 -0.08
CA THR A 8 -8.37 38.75 -0.95
C THR A 8 -6.97 38.29 -0.52
N ALA A 9 -6.55 38.58 0.72
CA ALA A 9 -5.19 38.32 1.20
C ALA A 9 -5.05 37.05 2.08
N GLY A 10 -6.02 36.13 2.07
CA GLY A 10 -6.06 34.98 3.00
C GLY A 10 -5.59 33.63 2.46
N LEU A 11 -5.25 33.49 1.17
CA LEU A 11 -5.30 32.18 0.50
C LEU A 11 -3.95 31.50 0.18
N LEU A 12 -2.85 31.75 0.89
CA LEU A 12 -1.54 31.18 0.47
C LEU A 12 -0.69 30.47 1.54
N ALA A 13 -1.20 30.22 2.75
CA ALA A 13 -0.41 29.52 3.78
C ALA A 13 -1.01 28.18 4.19
N MET A 14 -1.03 27.20 3.28
CA MET A 14 -1.19 25.79 3.67
C MET A 14 -0.40 24.88 2.72
N SER A 15 0.93 25.03 2.69
CA SER A 15 1.79 23.95 2.17
C SER A 15 1.95 22.95 3.31
N ALA A 16 0.99 22.03 3.42
CA ALA A 16 1.13 20.86 4.28
C ALA A 16 2.14 19.92 3.62
N SER A 17 3.26 19.67 4.29
CA SER A 17 4.24 18.66 3.89
C SER A 17 3.54 17.32 3.70
N ALA A 18 3.38 16.90 2.46
CA ALA A 18 2.98 15.54 2.15
C ALA A 18 4.15 14.62 2.51
N PHE A 19 4.14 14.05 3.71
CA PHE A 19 4.99 12.92 4.02
C PHE A 19 4.61 11.80 3.06
N ALA A 20 5.51 11.47 2.15
CA ALA A 20 5.32 10.34 1.25
C ALA A 20 5.22 9.08 2.14
N GLN A 21 4.00 8.58 2.32
CA GLN A 21 3.77 7.30 2.97
C GLN A 21 4.33 6.24 2.02
N SER A 22 5.43 5.58 2.41
CA SER A 22 6.02 4.54 1.55
C SER A 22 5.06 3.34 1.53
N GLU A 23 4.31 3.21 0.45
CA GLU A 23 3.51 2.03 0.14
C GLU A 23 4.45 0.81 0.16
N THR A 24 4.28 -0.05 1.17
CA THR A 24 5.08 -1.26 1.34
C THR A 24 4.32 -2.43 0.73
N SER A 25 4.91 -3.09 -0.26
CA SER A 25 4.35 -4.29 -0.88
C SER A 25 5.02 -5.54 -0.31
N VAL A 26 4.22 -6.55 0.04
CA VAL A 26 4.68 -7.80 0.65
C VAL A 26 4.41 -8.98 -0.28
N VAL A 27 5.44 -9.76 -0.58
CA VAL A 27 5.31 -11.02 -1.34
C VAL A 27 5.52 -12.19 -0.40
N LEU A 28 4.53 -13.08 -0.33
CA LEU A 28 4.55 -14.27 0.51
C LEU A 28 4.76 -15.51 -0.37
N VAL A 29 5.80 -16.26 -0.06
CA VAL A 29 6.16 -17.50 -0.75
C VAL A 29 5.97 -18.67 0.23
N HIS A 30 5.32 -19.74 -0.22
CA HIS A 30 5.13 -20.93 0.59
C HIS A 30 6.35 -21.85 0.55
N GLY A 31 6.47 -22.72 1.55
CA GLY A 31 7.51 -23.76 1.58
C GLY A 31 7.21 -24.92 0.63
N ALA A 32 8.13 -25.88 0.56
CA ALA A 32 7.90 -27.14 -0.15
C ALA A 32 6.63 -27.84 0.39
N PHE A 33 5.86 -28.47 -0.50
CA PHE A 33 4.61 -29.20 -0.20
C PHE A 33 3.44 -28.36 0.35
N ALA A 34 3.56 -27.03 0.36
CA ALA A 34 2.49 -26.11 0.76
C ALA A 34 1.94 -25.33 -0.45
N ASP A 35 0.98 -24.45 -0.20
CA ASP A 35 0.45 -23.48 -1.16
C ASP A 35 0.26 -22.09 -0.50
N GLY A 36 -0.14 -21.10 -1.30
CA GLY A 36 -0.35 -19.73 -0.85
C GLY A 36 -1.41 -19.57 0.26
N SER A 37 -2.35 -20.52 0.40
CA SER A 37 -3.40 -20.48 1.44
C SER A 37 -2.86 -20.65 2.86
N SER A 38 -1.64 -21.21 2.99
CA SER A 38 -0.90 -21.29 4.26
C SER A 38 -0.73 -19.92 4.94
N TRP A 39 -0.78 -18.85 4.15
CA TRP A 39 -0.62 -17.48 4.61
C TRP A 39 -1.94 -16.74 4.90
N ASN A 40 -3.11 -17.37 4.79
CA ASN A 40 -4.41 -16.69 4.91
C ASN A 40 -4.56 -15.84 6.19
N LYS A 41 -4.06 -16.32 7.33
CA LYS A 41 -4.06 -15.56 8.59
C LYS A 41 -3.18 -14.31 8.51
N VAL A 42 -2.01 -14.39 7.90
CA VAL A 42 -1.07 -13.27 7.74
C VAL A 42 -1.60 -12.26 6.73
N ILE A 43 -2.13 -12.73 5.60
CA ILE A 43 -2.78 -11.89 4.57
C ILE A 43 -3.90 -11.06 5.22
N SER A 44 -4.74 -11.69 6.04
CA SER A 44 -5.83 -10.99 6.75
C SER A 44 -5.31 -9.87 7.67
N LEU A 45 -4.13 -10.03 8.27
CA LEU A 45 -3.53 -9.01 9.14
C LEU A 45 -2.90 -7.86 8.35
N LEU A 46 -2.26 -8.17 7.21
CA LEU A 46 -1.65 -7.17 6.33
C LEU A 46 -2.70 -6.32 5.61
N GLN A 47 -3.78 -6.95 5.13
CA GLN A 47 -4.90 -6.24 4.52
C GLN A 47 -5.58 -5.27 5.50
N LYS A 48 -5.71 -5.63 6.78
CA LYS A 48 -6.21 -4.72 7.84
C LYS A 48 -5.32 -3.49 8.06
N ARG A 49 -4.06 -3.55 7.64
CA ARG A 49 -3.10 -2.43 7.69
C ARG A 49 -3.01 -1.68 6.36
N HIS A 50 -3.91 -1.96 5.41
CA HIS A 50 -3.89 -1.40 4.06
C HIS A 50 -2.56 -1.67 3.32
N THR A 51 -1.88 -2.78 3.64
CA THR A 51 -0.63 -3.19 3.00
C THR A 51 -0.96 -4.02 1.75
N GLU A 52 -0.32 -3.70 0.63
CA GLU A 52 -0.40 -4.54 -0.57
C GLU A 52 0.28 -5.89 -0.30
N VAL A 53 -0.42 -6.99 -0.57
CA VAL A 53 0.08 -8.34 -0.30
C VAL A 53 -0.24 -9.29 -1.45
N ILE A 54 0.76 -10.04 -1.90
CA ILE A 54 0.65 -11.06 -2.95
C ILE A 54 1.11 -12.39 -2.37
N ALA A 55 0.25 -13.41 -2.42
CA ALA A 55 0.64 -14.79 -2.11
C ALA A 55 0.94 -15.53 -3.41
N VAL A 56 2.20 -15.94 -3.60
CA VAL A 56 2.65 -16.59 -4.83
C VAL A 56 2.32 -18.08 -4.76
N GLN A 57 1.69 -18.59 -5.81
CA GLN A 57 1.50 -20.03 -5.99
C GLN A 57 2.67 -20.58 -6.81
N LEU A 58 3.64 -21.20 -6.14
CA LEU A 58 4.76 -21.84 -6.83
C LEU A 58 4.37 -23.24 -7.30
N PRO A 59 4.96 -23.73 -8.42
CA PRO A 59 4.79 -25.11 -8.83
C PRO A 59 5.26 -26.06 -7.72
N ALA A 60 4.43 -27.06 -7.40
CA ALA A 60 4.80 -28.11 -6.44
C ALA A 60 5.75 -29.16 -7.04
N ASP A 61 5.94 -29.13 -8.37
CA ASP A 61 6.72 -30.13 -9.07
C ASP A 61 8.19 -29.70 -9.22
N LEU A 62 9.09 -30.47 -8.61
CA LEU A 62 10.54 -30.25 -8.66
C LEU A 62 11.19 -30.85 -9.92
N THR A 63 10.40 -31.40 -10.86
CA THR A 63 10.89 -32.24 -11.97
C THR A 63 11.19 -31.48 -13.26
N LYS A 64 10.96 -30.17 -13.34
CA LYS A 64 11.45 -29.36 -14.47
C LYS A 64 12.90 -28.92 -14.27
N ARG A 65 13.84 -29.80 -14.61
CA ARG A 65 15.21 -29.42 -15.00
C ARG A 65 15.54 -29.99 -16.37
#